data_AF-A0A7V9PTE8-F1
#
_entry.id   AF-A0A7V9PTE8-F1
#
_cell.length_a   1.000
_cell.length_b   1.000
_cell.length_c   1.000
_cell.angle_alpha   90.00
_cell.angle_beta   90.00
_cell.angle_gamma   90.00
#
_symmetry.space_group_name_H-M   'P 1'
#
loop_
_entity.id
_entity.type
_entity.pdbx_description
1 polymer ?
#
loop_
_entity_poly.entity_id
_entity_poly.type
_entity_poly.pdbx_seq_one_letter_code
_entity_poly.pdbx_strand_id
1 'polypeptide(L)'
;MTARRLRRVDTQLISAEASLDFLRENRGRVATQTADAAQRPTDRHPGRAGTGTLAFAGTDNMLPLPEEIDTTPPCAYRLTAAQSGEARRTLALQGATSRPSGSGRLVPLGQPARSVFPLLLDERAINHVVEGDACRLLTRSLETCHRQNAL
;
A
#
# COMPACT_ATOMS: atom_id res chain seq x y z
N MET A 1 34.74 -27.14 -17.32
CA MET A 1 34.09 -26.59 -16.11
C MET A 1 33.01 -25.56 -16.48
N THR A 2 32.06 -25.72 -17.44
CA THR A 2 31.55 -24.43 -17.99
C THR A 2 30.21 -24.31 -18.74
N ALA A 3 29.51 -25.34 -19.23
CA ALA A 3 28.33 -25.07 -20.08
C ALA A 3 27.12 -24.43 -19.34
N ARG A 4 26.82 -24.89 -18.11
CA ARG A 4 25.67 -24.42 -17.33
C ARG A 4 25.92 -23.08 -16.61
N ARG A 5 27.18 -22.80 -16.24
CA ARG A 5 27.59 -21.54 -15.59
C ARG A 5 27.54 -20.37 -16.58
N LEU A 6 27.99 -20.59 -17.81
CA LEU A 6 27.97 -19.57 -18.87
C LEU A 6 26.52 -19.20 -19.22
N ARG A 7 25.63 -20.18 -19.43
CA ARG A 7 24.21 -19.93 -19.72
C ARG A 7 23.54 -19.00 -18.70
N ARG A 8 23.78 -19.17 -17.39
CA ARG A 8 23.17 -18.33 -16.36
C ARG A 8 23.66 -16.89 -16.45
N VAL A 9 24.96 -16.70 -16.69
CA VAL A 9 25.56 -15.37 -16.86
C VAL A 9 25.00 -14.71 -18.13
N ASP A 10 24.97 -15.43 -19.25
CA ASP A 10 24.45 -14.91 -20.53
C ASP A 10 22.97 -14.52 -20.42
N THR A 11 22.16 -15.34 -19.75
CA THR A 11 20.74 -15.04 -19.52
C THR A 11 20.55 -13.76 -18.70
N GLN A 12 21.38 -13.55 -17.67
CA GLN A 12 21.33 -12.34 -16.84
C GLN A 12 21.78 -11.11 -17.63
N LEU A 13 22.84 -11.23 -18.43
CA LEU A 13 23.33 -10.15 -19.28
C LEU A 13 22.28 -9.73 -20.31
N ILE A 14 21.73 -10.69 -21.05
CA ILE A 14 20.66 -10.45 -22.04
C ILE A 14 19.44 -9.81 -21.35
N SER A 15 19.04 -10.30 -20.17
CA SER A 15 17.92 -9.72 -19.42
C SER A 15 18.19 -8.27 -19.02
N ALA A 16 19.42 -7.94 -18.61
CA ALA A 16 19.78 -6.58 -18.21
C ALA A 16 19.79 -5.64 -19.43
N GLU A 17 20.41 -6.05 -20.53
CA GLU A 17 20.44 -5.29 -21.79
C GLU A 17 19.03 -5.03 -22.33
N ALA A 18 18.22 -6.09 -22.45
CA ALA A 18 16.85 -5.98 -22.93
C ALA A 18 15.98 -5.07 -22.04
N SER A 19 16.19 -5.09 -20.71
CA SER A 19 15.47 -4.20 -19.79
C SER A 19 15.84 -2.74 -20.03
N LEU A 20 17.12 -2.44 -20.26
CA LEU A 20 17.59 -1.08 -20.55
C LEU A 20 17.07 -0.59 -21.91
N ASP A 21 17.09 -1.45 -22.92
CA ASP A 21 16.59 -1.10 -24.25
C ASP A 21 15.08 -0.85 -24.23
N PHE A 22 14.31 -1.70 -23.53
CA PHE A 22 12.89 -1.46 -23.30
C PHE A 22 12.64 -0.09 -22.66
N LEU A 23 13.39 0.28 -21.62
CA LEU A 23 13.25 1.58 -20.97
C LEU A 23 13.62 2.75 -21.89
N ARG A 24 14.65 2.61 -22.73
CA ARG A 24 15.05 3.65 -23.70
C ARG A 24 13.94 3.89 -24.73
N GLU A 25 13.43 2.81 -25.31
CA GLU A 25 12.38 2.85 -26.34
C GLU A 25 11.04 3.35 -25.79
N ASN A 26 10.73 3.00 -24.53
CA ASN A 26 9.40 3.23 -23.94
C ASN A 26 9.36 4.31 -22.86
N ARG A 27 10.45 5.09 -22.70
CA ARG A 27 10.65 6.00 -21.56
C ARG A 27 9.44 6.87 -21.22
N GLY A 28 8.80 7.47 -22.23
CA GLY A 28 7.68 8.37 -22.04
C GLY A 28 6.44 7.62 -21.53
N ARG A 29 6.13 6.48 -22.16
CA ARG A 29 5.00 5.64 -21.77
C ARG A 29 5.19 5.07 -20.36
N VAL A 30 6.39 4.59 -20.03
CA VAL A 30 6.71 4.10 -18.68
C VAL A 30 6.55 5.23 -17.66
N ALA A 31 7.12 6.41 -17.90
CA ALA A 31 6.99 7.56 -17.00
C ALA A 31 5.52 7.95 -16.76
N THR A 32 4.71 8.04 -17.82
CA THR A 32 3.27 8.34 -17.71
C THR A 32 2.54 7.26 -16.91
N GLN A 33 2.72 5.98 -17.25
CA GLN A 33 2.02 4.89 -16.56
C GLN A 33 2.44 4.77 -15.09
N THR A 34 3.70 5.03 -14.76
CA THR A 34 4.18 5.08 -13.36
C THR A 34 3.56 6.25 -12.60
N ALA A 35 3.47 7.43 -13.22
CA ALA A 35 2.82 8.59 -12.61
C ALA A 35 1.33 8.33 -12.38
N ASP A 36 0.62 7.82 -13.38
CA ASP A 36 -0.81 7.47 -13.29
C ASP A 36 -1.05 6.38 -12.23
N ALA A 37 -0.13 5.40 -12.12
CA ALA A 37 -0.20 4.35 -11.10
C ALA A 37 -0.16 4.90 -9.67
N ALA A 38 0.68 5.90 -9.41
CA ALA A 38 0.73 6.57 -8.11
C ALA A 38 -0.59 7.31 -7.82
N GLN A 39 -1.28 7.80 -8.85
CA GLN A 39 -2.55 8.48 -8.72
C GLN A 39 -3.74 7.52 -8.58
N ARG A 40 -3.68 6.26 -9.02
CA ARG A 40 -4.84 5.33 -8.97
C ARG A 40 -5.53 5.20 -7.59
N PRO A 41 -4.82 5.18 -6.44
CA PRO A 41 -5.47 5.15 -5.13
C PRO A 41 -6.09 6.50 -4.72
N THR A 42 -5.61 7.61 -5.29
CA THR A 42 -5.98 8.99 -4.97
C THR A 42 -7.05 9.54 -5.93
N ASP A 43 -7.01 9.13 -7.19
CA ASP A 43 -7.92 9.51 -8.25
C ASP A 43 -9.15 8.59 -8.22
N ARG A 44 -10.30 9.21 -7.95
CA ARG A 44 -11.62 8.56 -7.87
C ARG A 44 -11.76 7.50 -6.77
N HIS A 45 -11.25 7.84 -5.58
CA HIS A 45 -11.89 7.62 -4.28
C HIS A 45 -11.93 6.25 -3.59
N PRO A 46 -11.39 5.10 -4.03
CA PRO A 46 -11.62 3.89 -3.25
C PRO A 46 -10.91 3.94 -1.87
N GLY A 47 -9.71 4.54 -1.77
CA GLY A 47 -9.03 4.76 -0.48
C GLY A 47 -9.70 5.80 0.40
N ARG A 48 -10.04 6.95 -0.16
CA ARG A 48 -10.67 8.06 0.57
C ARG A 48 -12.12 7.76 0.95
N ALA A 49 -12.88 7.13 0.06
CA ALA A 49 -14.28 6.76 0.27
C ALA A 49 -14.45 5.37 0.90
N GLY A 50 -13.37 4.70 1.32
CA GLY A 50 -13.47 3.38 1.96
C GLY A 50 -14.19 2.34 1.09
N THR A 51 -13.95 2.36 -0.22
CA THR A 51 -14.53 1.42 -1.19
C THR A 51 -13.45 0.61 -1.90
N GLY A 52 -13.88 -0.37 -2.70
CA GLY A 52 -12.99 -1.37 -3.29
C GLY A 52 -12.61 -2.45 -2.29
N THR A 53 -11.62 -3.26 -2.65
CA THR A 53 -11.28 -4.47 -1.92
C THR A 53 -9.89 -4.36 -1.30
N LEU A 54 -9.73 -4.84 -0.07
CA LEU A 54 -8.43 -5.02 0.58
C LEU A 54 -8.25 -6.48 0.99
N ALA A 55 -7.10 -7.06 0.65
CA ALA A 55 -6.71 -8.38 1.13
C ALA A 55 -5.67 -8.21 2.26
N PHE A 56 -5.80 -9.02 3.32
CA PHE A 56 -4.89 -9.04 4.47
C PHE A 56 -3.87 -10.20 4.39
N ALA A 57 -4.06 -11.09 3.42
CA ALA A 57 -3.22 -12.24 3.17
C ALA A 57 -3.13 -12.52 1.66
N GLY A 58 -2.55 -13.67 1.32
CA GLY A 58 -2.22 -14.06 -0.04
C GLY A 58 -0.73 -13.86 -0.35
N THR A 59 -0.23 -14.69 -1.25
CA THR A 59 1.14 -14.66 -1.77
C THR A 59 1.09 -14.71 -3.30
N ASP A 60 2.24 -14.62 -3.95
CA ASP A 60 2.34 -14.72 -5.41
C ASP A 60 1.79 -16.04 -5.98
N ASN A 61 1.80 -17.11 -5.19
CA ASN A 61 1.31 -18.44 -5.54
C ASN A 61 0.01 -18.87 -4.82
N MET A 62 -0.54 -18.05 -3.92
CA MET A 62 -1.74 -18.38 -3.15
C MET A 62 -2.68 -17.17 -3.07
N LEU A 63 -3.91 -17.35 -3.53
CA LEU A 63 -4.93 -16.32 -3.38
C LEU A 63 -5.38 -16.22 -1.91
N PRO A 64 -5.76 -15.02 -1.44
CA PRO A 64 -6.40 -14.86 -0.15
C PRO A 64 -7.74 -15.59 -0.10
N LEU A 65 -8.06 -16.15 1.06
CA LEU A 65 -9.37 -16.71 1.37
C LEU A 65 -10.43 -15.59 1.46
N PRO A 66 -11.72 -15.88 1.23
CA PRO A 66 -12.77 -14.87 1.27
C PRO A 66 -12.82 -14.05 2.57
N GLU A 67 -12.55 -14.66 3.72
CA GLU A 67 -12.49 -14.02 5.04
C GLU A 67 -11.26 -13.10 5.22
N GLU A 68 -10.22 -13.30 4.42
CA GLU A 68 -9.01 -12.48 4.39
C GLU A 68 -9.17 -11.26 3.46
N ILE A 69 -10.37 -11.07 2.90
CA ILE A 69 -10.72 -10.00 1.98
C ILE A 69 -11.81 -9.11 2.61
N ASP A 70 -11.54 -7.81 2.73
CA ASP A 70 -12.51 -6.82 3.17
C ASP A 70 -13.03 -6.01 1.98
N THR A 71 -14.33 -6.15 1.73
CA THR A 71 -15.08 -5.42 0.68
C THR A 71 -15.64 -4.09 1.16
N THR A 72 -15.49 -3.78 2.45
CA THR A 72 -15.89 -2.52 3.10
C THR A 72 -14.70 -1.89 3.84
N PRO A 73 -13.60 -1.60 3.12
CA PRO A 73 -12.34 -1.24 3.73
C PRO A 73 -12.42 0.08 4.50
N PRO A 74 -11.60 0.25 5.55
CA PRO A 74 -11.51 1.53 6.24
C PRO A 74 -11.00 2.65 5.32
N CYS A 75 -11.29 3.88 5.69
CA CYS A 75 -10.76 5.08 5.04
C CYS A 75 -9.42 5.53 5.64
N ALA A 76 -9.12 5.10 6.87
CA ALA A 76 -7.88 5.40 7.59
C ALA A 76 -7.66 4.45 8.78
N TYR A 77 -6.45 4.47 9.36
CA TYR A 77 -6.14 3.87 10.66
C TYR A 77 -5.77 4.94 11.68
N ARG A 78 -6.30 4.83 12.89
CA ARG A 78 -5.92 5.67 14.03
C ARG A 78 -4.91 4.91 14.89
N LEU A 79 -3.80 5.59 15.18
CA LEU A 79 -2.71 5.06 15.99
C LEU A 79 -2.59 5.89 17.26
N THR A 80 -2.36 5.23 18.38
CA THR A 80 -1.93 5.89 19.62
C THR A 80 -0.53 6.51 19.45
N ALA A 81 -0.09 7.33 20.41
CA ALA A 81 1.26 7.88 20.42
C ALA A 81 2.35 6.78 20.39
N ALA A 82 2.14 5.72 21.18
CA ALA A 82 3.06 4.59 21.27
C ALA A 82 3.14 3.83 19.94
N GLN A 83 1.98 3.42 19.40
CA GLN A 83 1.90 2.71 18.12
C GLN A 83 2.48 3.54 16.96
N SER A 84 2.20 4.84 16.96
CA SER A 84 2.80 5.74 15.97
C SER A 84 4.31 5.81 16.09
N GLY A 85 4.88 5.74 17.30
CA GLY A 85 6.32 5.74 17.52
C GLY A 85 6.98 4.48 16.98
N GLU A 86 6.35 3.33 17.26
CA GLU A 86 6.78 2.00 16.80
C GLU A 86 6.72 1.85 15.28
N ALA A 87 5.58 2.16 14.68
CA ALA A 87 5.38 2.02 13.24
C ALA A 87 6.10 3.09 12.39
N ARG A 88 6.66 4.14 13.02
CA ARG A 88 7.18 5.33 12.31
C ARG A 88 8.18 5.00 11.22
N ARG A 89 9.17 4.14 11.50
CA ARG A 89 10.22 3.79 10.53
C ARG A 89 9.64 3.00 9.36
N THR A 90 8.81 2.00 9.64
CA THR A 90 8.18 1.16 8.62
C THR A 90 7.25 1.98 7.73
N LEU A 91 6.41 2.83 8.32
CA LEU A 91 5.52 3.72 7.58
C LEU A 91 6.30 4.72 6.70
N ALA A 92 7.40 5.29 7.20
CA ALA A 92 8.25 6.17 6.41
C ALA A 92 8.90 5.45 5.21
N LEU A 93 9.33 4.19 5.37
CA LEU A 93 9.87 3.38 4.27
C LEU A 93 8.84 3.13 3.17
N GLN A 94 7.55 3.05 3.52
CA GLN A 94 6.47 2.89 2.55
C GLN A 94 5.93 4.23 2.01
N GLY A 95 6.57 5.35 2.35
CA GLY A 95 6.14 6.69 1.92
C GLY A 95 4.82 7.15 2.54
N ALA A 96 4.42 6.58 3.68
CA ALA A 96 3.16 6.92 4.31
C ALA A 96 3.17 8.33 4.89
N THR A 97 2.18 9.12 4.51
CA THR A 97 1.80 10.36 5.18
C THR A 97 0.81 10.06 6.31
N SER A 98 0.86 10.89 7.34
CA SER A 98 -0.05 10.82 8.47
C SER A 98 -0.22 12.21 9.05
N ARG A 99 -1.28 12.41 9.83
CA ARG A 99 -1.55 13.69 10.47
C ARG A 99 -1.94 13.53 11.93
N PRO A 100 -1.77 14.57 12.77
CA PRO A 100 -2.15 14.50 14.18
C PRO A 100 -3.63 14.15 14.37
N SER A 101 -3.93 13.34 15.39
CA SER A 101 -5.31 13.04 15.78
C SER A 101 -5.38 12.74 17.28
N GLY A 102 -5.88 13.69 18.06
CA GLY A 102 -5.80 13.62 19.52
C GLY A 102 -4.34 13.55 19.99
N SER A 103 -4.04 12.63 20.89
CA SER A 103 -2.66 12.32 21.32
C SER A 103 -1.87 11.47 20.33
N GLY A 104 -2.50 10.96 19.27
CA GLY A 104 -1.92 10.02 18.34
C GLY A 104 -1.84 10.56 16.90
N ARG A 105 -1.89 9.64 15.95
CA ARG A 105 -1.84 9.95 14.51
C ARG A 105 -2.95 9.23 13.75
N LEU A 106 -3.37 9.82 12.64
CA LEU A 106 -4.20 9.16 11.65
C LEU A 106 -3.39 8.92 10.38
N VAL A 107 -3.40 7.70 9.88
CA VAL A 107 -2.81 7.27 8.60
C VAL A 107 -3.94 7.08 7.59
N PRO A 108 -4.14 8.01 6.65
CA PRO A 108 -5.20 7.89 5.67
C PRO A 108 -4.90 6.83 4.61
N LEU A 109 -5.91 6.13 4.10
CA LEU A 109 -5.75 5.18 2.98
C LEU A 109 -5.94 5.83 1.60
N GLY A 110 -6.31 7.12 1.56
CA GLY A 110 -6.41 7.92 0.34
C GLY A 110 -5.06 8.47 -0.15
N GLN A 111 -4.02 7.64 -0.14
CA GLN A 111 -2.67 8.02 -0.54
C GLN A 111 -1.99 6.83 -1.28
N PRO A 112 -0.83 7.04 -1.92
CA PRO A 112 -0.08 5.95 -2.55
C PRO A 112 0.20 4.79 -1.58
N ALA A 113 0.39 3.58 -2.11
CA ALA A 113 0.62 2.37 -1.33
C ALA A 113 -0.51 1.97 -0.36
N ARG A 114 -1.76 2.37 -0.65
CA ARG A 114 -2.97 2.00 0.11
C ARG A 114 -3.03 0.52 0.52
N SER A 115 -2.67 -0.40 -0.36
CA SER A 115 -2.74 -1.85 -0.08
C SER A 115 -1.73 -2.32 0.94
N VAL A 116 -0.67 -1.55 1.19
CA VAL A 116 0.41 -1.90 2.12
C VAL A 116 0.06 -1.52 3.55
N PHE A 117 -0.56 -0.36 3.80
CA PHE A 117 -0.82 0.08 5.17
C PHE A 117 -1.70 -0.87 6.01
N PRO A 118 -2.77 -1.48 5.47
CA PRO A 118 -3.51 -2.52 6.18
C PRO A 118 -2.64 -3.68 6.61
N LEU A 119 -1.65 -4.08 5.79
CA LEU A 119 -0.71 -5.16 6.12
C LEU A 119 0.24 -4.80 7.28
N LEU A 120 0.36 -3.51 7.61
CA LEU A 120 1.21 -3.00 8.67
C LEU A 120 0.45 -2.58 9.93
N LEU A 121 -0.83 -2.21 9.78
CA LEU A 121 -1.60 -1.48 10.80
C LEU A 121 -2.89 -2.18 11.23
N ASP A 122 -3.30 -3.28 10.59
CA ASP A 122 -4.55 -3.97 10.91
C ASP A 122 -4.23 -5.31 11.59
N GLU A 123 -4.96 -5.61 12.65
CA GLU A 123 -4.84 -6.86 13.42
C GLU A 123 -5.01 -8.12 12.55
N ARG A 124 -5.77 -8.03 11.45
CA ARG A 124 -6.02 -9.15 10.53
C ARG A 124 -4.79 -9.53 9.70
N ALA A 125 -3.81 -8.64 9.59
CA ALA A 125 -2.60 -8.92 8.83
C ALA A 125 -1.63 -9.79 9.63
N ILE A 126 -1.10 -10.84 8.99
CA ILE A 126 -0.20 -11.82 9.63
C ILE A 126 1.09 -11.17 10.17
N ASN A 127 1.60 -10.14 9.47
CA ASN A 127 2.86 -9.48 9.80
C ASN A 127 2.66 -7.99 10.09
N HIS A 128 1.58 -7.63 10.79
CA HIS A 128 1.36 -6.25 11.21
C HIS A 128 2.48 -5.78 12.14
N VAL A 129 2.74 -4.48 12.12
CA VAL A 129 3.69 -3.82 13.03
C VAL A 129 2.97 -3.37 14.29
N VAL A 130 1.72 -2.89 14.14
CA VAL A 130 0.85 -2.46 15.23
C VAL A 130 -0.61 -2.73 14.87
N GLU A 131 -1.46 -2.82 15.88
CA GLU A 131 -2.91 -3.00 15.73
C GLU A 131 -3.61 -1.64 15.87
N GLY A 132 -3.70 -0.89 14.76
CA GLY A 132 -4.36 0.40 14.70
C GLY A 132 -5.88 0.29 14.58
N ASP A 133 -6.60 1.28 15.08
CA ASP A 133 -8.07 1.29 14.99
C ASP A 133 -8.53 1.64 13.57
N ALA A 134 -9.19 0.69 12.91
CA ALA A 134 -9.76 0.85 11.57
C ALA A 134 -10.93 1.84 11.57
N CYS A 135 -10.77 3.01 10.95
CA CYS A 135 -11.83 4.01 10.81
C CYS A 135 -12.65 3.72 9.54
N ARG A 136 -13.92 3.32 9.70
CA ARG A 136 -14.86 3.00 8.59
C ARG A 136 -15.96 4.06 8.44
N LEU A 137 -16.62 4.10 7.28
CA LEU A 137 -17.71 5.04 6.96
C LEU A 137 -19.12 4.58 7.40
N LEU A 138 -19.23 3.46 8.10
CA LEU A 138 -20.52 2.84 8.41
C LEU A 138 -21.18 3.53 9.62
N THR A 139 -22.02 4.52 9.33
CA THR A 139 -23.12 5.06 10.18
C THR A 139 -22.72 5.84 11.46
N ARG A 140 -23.12 7.12 11.50
CA ARG A 140 -23.09 8.09 12.63
C ARG A 140 -21.76 8.70 13.10
N SER A 141 -20.59 8.12 12.83
CA SER A 141 -19.27 8.80 13.01
C SER A 141 -18.77 9.48 11.73
N LEU A 142 -19.71 9.84 10.84
CA LEU A 142 -19.51 10.27 9.46
C LEU A 142 -18.67 11.56 9.34
N GLU A 143 -18.76 12.46 10.31
CA GLU A 143 -18.00 13.71 10.29
C GLU A 143 -16.51 13.49 10.57
N THR A 144 -16.16 12.41 11.29
CA THR A 144 -14.79 12.20 11.76
C THR A 144 -13.93 11.74 10.60
N CYS A 145 -14.19 10.61 9.92
CA CYS A 145 -13.27 10.14 8.87
C CYS A 145 -13.20 11.09 7.66
N HIS A 146 -14.30 11.74 7.25
CA HIS A 146 -14.30 12.63 6.09
C HIS A 146 -13.58 13.97 6.33
N ARG A 147 -13.82 14.65 7.47
CA ARG A 147 -13.05 15.87 7.84
C ARG A 147 -11.57 15.54 8.09
N GLN A 148 -11.32 14.30 8.51
CA GLN A 148 -10.00 13.79 8.82
C GLN A 148 -9.27 13.12 7.65
N ASN A 149 -9.82 13.17 6.44
CA ASN A 149 -9.22 12.57 5.24
C ASN A 149 -9.26 13.56 4.06
N ALA A 150 -9.51 14.84 4.35
CA ALA A 150 -9.27 15.94 3.43
C ALA A 150 -7.82 16.41 3.63
N LEU A 151 -7.02 16.28 2.57
CA LEU A 151 -5.80 17.06 2.38
C LEU A 151 -6.18 18.52 2.12
#